data_AF-A0AA43ZHB1-F1
#
_entry.id   AF-A0AA43ZHB1-F1
#
_cell.length_a   1.000
_cell.length_b   1.000
_cell.length_c   1.000
_cell.angle_alpha   90.00
_cell.angle_beta   90.00
_cell.angle_gamma   90.00
#
_symmetry.space_group_name_H-M   'P 1'
#
loop_
_entity.id
_entity.type
_entity.pdbx_description
1 polymer ?
#
loop_
_entity_poly.entity_id
_entity_poly.type
_entity_poly.pdbx_seq_one_letter_code
_entity_poly.pdbx_strand_id
1 'polypeptide(L)'
;MSGTSTKSPFSQAHNASIERTEHSTVSERPAPLVPAVTRYDRGIEDVAREKAASVIEHTFGTVASLVQQVFQDPETVTRQLRMGITEKTGRGAELATLMARQLERFGELRGKSGLLGDNKERRQARDIANAVAAHIGHVSKAWERRLDAERASETWQREKRDGVEVPGLTPRSFELIAQVEKAAIDKQGPLIDQLRSTPEGRIALEEAKRVADALTLRFGHSDPRNFSPDLEKRPELAKQAETIKSVARIVERTRMAELTRDHTLKHQLSRTKGLGLSR
;
A
#
# COMPACT_ATOMS: atom_id res chain seq x y z
N MET A 1 37.49 -84.75 -22.28
CA MET A 1 36.27 -85.54 -22.05
C MET A 1 35.12 -84.57 -21.95
N SER A 2 34.16 -84.74 -22.86
CA SER A 2 32.72 -84.45 -22.75
C SER A 2 32.23 -83.19 -22.03
N GLY A 3 31.42 -82.40 -22.75
CA GLY A 3 30.35 -81.62 -22.11
C GLY A 3 30.02 -80.28 -22.76
N THR A 4 29.29 -80.31 -23.87
CA THR A 4 28.56 -79.18 -24.43
C THR A 4 27.47 -78.68 -23.46
N SER A 5 27.34 -77.36 -23.27
CA SER A 5 26.04 -76.76 -23.01
C SER A 5 25.95 -75.37 -23.65
N THR A 6 24.99 -75.24 -24.56
CA THR A 6 24.66 -74.06 -25.34
C THR A 6 23.24 -73.64 -24.95
N LYS A 7 23.05 -72.32 -24.81
CA LYS A 7 21.81 -71.53 -24.84
C LYS A 7 20.87 -71.61 -23.62
N SER A 8 20.65 -70.44 -23.00
CA SER A 8 19.40 -69.70 -23.25
C SER A 8 19.54 -68.21 -22.91
N PRO A 9 18.92 -67.28 -23.68
CA PRO A 9 18.99 -65.84 -23.47
C PRO A 9 17.73 -65.35 -22.72
N PHE A 10 17.88 -64.88 -21.49
CA PHE A 10 16.81 -64.18 -20.79
C PHE A 10 17.43 -63.25 -19.75
N SER A 11 17.47 -61.96 -20.04
CA SER A 11 17.04 -60.90 -19.12
C SER A 11 17.22 -59.54 -19.80
N GLN A 12 16.30 -59.24 -20.70
CA GLN A 12 15.96 -57.87 -21.08
C GLN A 12 14.49 -57.70 -20.69
N ALA A 13 14.15 -56.52 -20.17
CA ALA A 13 12.86 -56.11 -19.61
C ALA A 13 12.62 -56.58 -18.17
N HIS A 14 13.08 -55.78 -17.21
CA HIS A 14 12.36 -55.40 -15.99
C HIS A 14 12.96 -54.08 -15.49
N ASN A 15 12.72 -53.00 -16.24
CA ASN A 15 12.90 -51.63 -15.77
C ASN A 15 11.92 -50.73 -16.51
N ALA A 16 10.65 -51.07 -16.39
CA ALA A 16 9.54 -50.20 -16.73
C ALA A 16 8.47 -50.45 -15.67
N SER A 17 7.94 -49.37 -15.10
CA SER A 17 6.77 -49.32 -14.21
C SER A 17 7.03 -49.15 -12.71
N ILE A 18 7.94 -48.25 -12.31
CA ILE A 18 7.76 -47.44 -11.07
C ILE A 18 8.27 -46.01 -11.35
N GLU A 19 7.73 -45.35 -12.36
CA GLU A 19 7.85 -43.89 -12.53
C GLU A 19 6.54 -43.38 -13.13
N ARG A 20 5.52 -43.30 -12.28
CA ARG A 20 4.28 -42.53 -12.42
C ARG A 20 3.39 -43.04 -11.31
N THR A 21 3.40 -42.37 -10.18
CA THR A 21 2.21 -41.84 -9.50
C THR A 21 2.71 -41.16 -8.23
N GLU A 22 3.45 -40.07 -8.39
CA GLU A 22 3.39 -39.00 -7.39
C GLU A 22 2.55 -37.90 -8.02
N HIS A 23 1.25 -38.15 -8.08
CA HIS A 23 0.29 -37.06 -8.09
C HIS A 23 0.52 -36.29 -6.80
N SER A 24 1.37 -35.26 -6.87
CA SER A 24 1.34 -34.18 -5.91
C SER A 24 -0.10 -33.69 -5.86
N THR A 25 -0.78 -33.94 -4.75
CA THR A 25 -2.04 -33.28 -4.40
C THR A 25 -1.73 -31.81 -4.18
N VAL A 26 -1.53 -31.08 -5.27
CA VAL A 26 -1.40 -29.62 -5.28
C VAL A 26 -2.80 -29.06 -5.08
N SER A 27 -3.16 -28.83 -3.82
CA SER A 27 -4.15 -27.88 -3.30
C SER A 27 -5.46 -27.71 -4.08
N GLU A 28 -6.57 -28.19 -3.53
CA GLU A 28 -7.96 -27.86 -3.94
C GLU A 28 -8.31 -26.36 -3.89
N ARG A 29 -7.44 -25.50 -3.36
CA ARG A 29 -7.64 -24.05 -3.27
C ARG A 29 -7.18 -23.34 -4.57
N PRO A 30 -8.03 -22.52 -5.21
CA PRO A 30 -7.65 -21.75 -6.39
C PRO A 30 -6.48 -20.82 -6.07
N ALA A 31 -5.67 -20.51 -7.09
CA ALA A 31 -4.59 -19.52 -6.97
C ALA A 31 -5.16 -18.18 -6.44
N PRO A 32 -4.39 -17.45 -5.61
CA PRO A 32 -4.86 -16.21 -5.04
C PRO A 32 -5.14 -15.17 -6.13
N LEU A 33 -6.21 -14.41 -5.96
CA LEU A 33 -6.55 -13.29 -6.83
C LEU A 33 -5.53 -12.15 -6.66
N VAL A 34 -5.08 -11.92 -5.43
CA VAL A 34 -3.99 -11.00 -5.11
C VAL A 34 -3.07 -11.71 -4.12
N PRO A 35 -1.81 -12.00 -4.48
CA PRO A 35 -0.88 -12.64 -3.56
C PRO A 35 -0.51 -11.72 -2.40
N ALA A 36 -0.20 -12.30 -1.24
CA ALA A 36 0.44 -11.56 -0.16
C ALA A 36 1.83 -11.08 -0.61
N VAL A 37 2.18 -9.86 -0.22
CA VAL A 37 3.52 -9.30 -0.47
C VAL A 37 4.46 -9.82 0.62
N THR A 38 5.47 -10.56 0.20
CA THR A 38 6.44 -11.22 1.09
C THR A 38 7.84 -10.62 0.98
N ARG A 39 8.08 -9.76 -0.01
CA ARG A 39 9.37 -9.14 -0.29
C ARG A 39 9.16 -7.68 -0.69
N TYR A 40 10.10 -6.84 -0.29
CA TYR A 40 10.10 -5.41 -0.59
C TYR A 40 11.45 -5.03 -1.15
N ASP A 41 11.45 -4.31 -2.27
CA ASP A 41 12.68 -3.84 -2.91
C ASP A 41 13.34 -2.67 -2.15
N ARG A 42 12.57 -2.02 -1.25
CA ARG A 42 13.01 -0.85 -0.49
C ARG A 42 12.67 -0.97 1.00
N GLY A 43 13.56 -0.42 1.83
CA GLY A 43 13.34 -0.32 3.27
C GLY A 43 12.25 0.69 3.63
N ILE A 44 11.65 0.51 4.81
CA ILE A 44 10.64 1.44 5.37
C ILE A 44 11.19 2.86 5.42
N GLU A 45 12.45 3.01 5.86
CA GLU A 45 13.12 4.30 5.99
C GLU A 45 13.22 5.05 4.66
N ASP A 46 13.60 4.35 3.58
CA ASP A 46 13.80 4.97 2.28
C ASP A 46 12.47 5.43 1.67
N VAL A 47 11.39 4.65 1.86
CA VAL A 47 10.05 5.00 1.42
C VAL A 47 9.50 6.18 2.24
N ALA A 48 9.70 6.15 3.55
CA ALA A 48 9.20 7.21 4.44
C ALA A 48 9.85 8.58 4.13
N ARG A 49 11.15 8.61 3.86
CA ARG A 49 11.87 9.84 3.46
C ARG A 49 11.37 10.43 2.17
N GLU A 50 11.16 9.59 1.16
CA GLU A 50 10.64 10.04 -0.13
C GLU A 50 9.25 10.66 0.03
N LYS A 51 8.34 9.99 0.75
CA LYS A 51 6.99 10.50 0.99
C LYS A 51 7.00 11.79 1.83
N ALA A 52 7.93 11.91 2.77
CA ALA A 52 8.08 13.09 3.60
C ALA A 52 8.67 14.29 2.85
N ALA A 53 9.37 14.09 1.73
CA ALA A 53 10.09 15.15 0.99
C ALA A 53 9.22 16.37 0.64
N SER A 54 7.92 16.15 0.39
CA SER A 54 6.96 17.21 0.07
C SER A 54 6.85 18.28 1.16
N VAL A 55 7.03 17.93 2.45
CA VAL A 55 6.93 18.90 3.55
C VAL A 55 8.03 19.95 3.46
N ILE A 56 9.21 19.58 2.96
CA ILE A 56 10.33 20.50 2.78
C ILE A 56 10.01 21.49 1.67
N GLU A 57 9.47 21.03 0.54
CA GLU A 57 9.10 21.93 -0.57
C GLU A 57 8.11 23.02 -0.13
N HIS A 58 7.18 22.68 0.75
CA HIS A 58 6.19 23.62 1.25
C HIS A 58 6.71 24.56 2.35
N THR A 59 7.67 24.12 3.16
CA THR A 59 8.06 24.85 4.39
C THR A 59 9.39 25.59 4.25
N PHE A 60 10.22 25.28 3.26
CA PHE A 60 11.57 25.83 3.14
C PHE A 60 11.62 27.26 2.54
N GLY A 61 10.55 27.72 1.87
CA GLY A 61 10.54 29.01 1.16
C GLY A 61 10.94 30.20 2.04
N THR A 62 10.48 30.25 3.29
CA THR A 62 10.84 31.32 4.23
C THR A 62 12.32 31.28 4.62
N VAL A 63 12.89 30.09 4.81
CA VAL A 63 14.33 29.94 5.09
C VAL A 63 15.14 30.48 3.91
N ALA A 64 14.79 30.08 2.68
CA ALA A 64 15.48 30.54 1.47
C ALA A 64 15.44 32.07 1.32
N SER A 65 14.28 32.69 1.56
CA SER A 65 14.11 34.15 1.51
C SER A 65 14.96 34.89 2.55
N LEU A 66 15.04 34.37 3.78
CA LEU A 66 15.87 34.99 4.82
C LEU A 66 17.37 34.79 4.54
N VAL A 67 17.77 33.62 4.03
CA VAL A 67 19.16 33.32 3.65
C VAL A 67 19.69 34.29 2.59
N GLN A 68 18.85 34.72 1.63
CA GLN A 68 19.21 35.75 0.62
C GLN A 68 19.62 37.11 1.22
N GLN A 69 19.13 37.42 2.42
CA GLN A 69 19.44 38.67 3.13
C GLN A 69 20.71 38.55 3.98
N VAL A 70 21.19 37.33 4.24
CA VAL A 70 22.31 37.06 5.15
C VAL A 70 23.60 36.74 4.40
N PHE A 71 23.54 35.91 3.36
CA PHE A 71 24.71 35.33 2.70
C PHE A 71 24.95 35.89 1.29
N GLN A 72 26.22 35.93 0.88
CA GLN A 72 26.62 36.31 -0.48
C GLN A 72 26.24 35.23 -1.51
N ASP A 73 26.38 33.96 -1.14
CA ASP A 73 25.92 32.81 -1.93
C ASP A 73 24.75 32.10 -1.21
N PRO A 74 23.52 32.65 -1.35
CA PRO A 74 22.37 32.09 -0.66
C PRO A 74 21.91 30.75 -1.22
N GLU A 75 22.20 30.43 -2.48
CA GLU A 75 21.79 29.17 -3.11
C GLU A 75 22.57 27.99 -2.53
N THR A 76 23.88 28.13 -2.38
CA THR A 76 24.73 27.11 -1.76
C THR A 76 24.32 26.87 -0.31
N VAL A 77 24.13 27.93 0.48
CA VAL A 77 23.71 27.82 1.89
C VAL A 77 22.34 27.17 2.02
N THR A 78 21.38 27.58 1.18
CA THR A 78 20.03 26.98 1.14
C THR A 78 20.08 25.48 0.88
N ARG A 79 20.91 25.04 -0.08
CA ARG A 79 21.09 23.63 -0.42
C ARG A 79 21.72 22.83 0.72
N GLN A 80 22.76 23.38 1.36
CA GLN A 80 23.43 22.77 2.51
C GLN A 80 22.46 22.58 3.68
N LEU A 81 21.69 23.62 4.03
CA LEU A 81 20.70 23.56 5.09
C LEU A 81 19.62 22.51 4.79
N ARG A 82 19.10 22.49 3.56
CA ARG A 82 18.10 21.52 3.13
C ARG A 82 18.61 20.08 3.23
N MET A 83 19.84 19.84 2.77
CA MET A 83 20.49 18.52 2.86
C MET A 83 20.68 18.10 4.32
N GLY A 84 21.21 18.99 5.16
CA GLY A 84 21.47 18.66 6.57
C GLY A 84 20.19 18.43 7.41
N ILE A 85 19.06 19.00 7.02
CA ILE A 85 17.76 18.68 7.64
C ILE A 85 17.27 17.28 7.20
N THR A 86 17.45 16.93 5.92
CA THR A 86 16.81 15.74 5.31
C THR A 86 17.67 14.48 5.31
N GLU A 87 18.96 14.58 5.64
CA GLU A 87 19.90 13.45 5.69
C GLU A 87 19.58 12.42 6.79
N LYS A 88 20.31 11.29 6.81
CA LYS A 88 19.99 10.14 7.67
C LYS A 88 19.93 10.47 9.15
N THR A 89 20.91 11.24 9.59
CA THR A 89 21.11 11.66 10.98
C THR A 89 20.22 12.81 11.42
N GLY A 90 19.61 13.56 10.48
CA GLY A 90 18.71 14.69 10.79
C GLY A 90 19.37 15.74 11.69
N ARG A 91 20.06 16.72 11.12
CA ARG A 91 20.89 17.68 11.88
C ARG A 91 20.22 19.02 12.12
N GLY A 92 18.89 19.09 11.99
CA GLY A 92 18.13 20.34 12.02
C GLY A 92 18.38 21.22 13.26
N ALA A 93 18.36 20.62 14.45
CA ALA A 93 18.61 21.34 15.71
C ALA A 93 20.05 21.85 15.83
N GLU A 94 21.03 21.05 15.38
CA GLU A 94 22.44 21.45 15.32
C GLU A 94 22.62 22.62 14.35
N LEU A 95 22.04 22.54 13.16
CA LEU A 95 22.11 23.58 12.13
C LEU A 95 21.47 24.88 12.61
N ALA A 96 20.33 24.83 13.29
CA ALA A 96 19.71 26.00 13.90
C ALA A 96 20.63 26.65 14.95
N THR A 97 21.24 25.83 15.80
CA THR A 97 22.18 26.31 16.84
C THR A 97 23.44 26.94 16.21
N LEU A 98 24.00 26.30 15.19
CA LEU A 98 25.15 26.82 14.44
C LEU A 98 24.78 28.12 13.72
N MET A 99 23.60 28.22 13.11
CA MET A 99 23.15 29.43 12.43
C MET A 99 23.02 30.61 13.41
N ALA A 100 22.55 30.38 14.63
CA ALA A 100 22.43 31.43 15.64
C ALA A 100 23.79 31.88 16.21
N ARG A 101 24.79 30.98 16.27
CA ARG A 101 26.04 31.22 17.02
C ARG A 101 27.28 31.41 16.14
N GLN A 102 27.28 30.85 14.95
CA GLN A 102 28.45 30.71 14.06
C GLN A 102 28.02 30.76 12.59
N LEU A 103 27.17 31.72 12.20
CA LEU A 103 26.60 31.77 10.84
C LEU A 103 27.66 31.84 9.73
N GLU A 104 28.84 32.40 10.00
CA GLU A 104 29.97 32.46 9.09
C GLU A 104 30.49 31.05 8.67
N ARG A 105 30.16 30.00 9.42
CA ARG A 105 30.48 28.61 9.04
C ARG A 105 29.69 28.10 7.83
N PHE A 106 28.55 28.72 7.53
CA PHE A 106 27.73 28.34 6.38
C PHE A 106 28.18 29.03 5.11
N GLY A 107 28.78 30.22 5.21
CA GLY A 107 29.29 30.96 4.06
C GLY A 107 29.59 32.41 4.39
N GLU A 108 30.10 33.13 3.39
CA GLU A 108 30.40 34.55 3.50
C GLU A 108 29.12 35.38 3.66
N LEU A 109 29.12 36.29 4.63
CA LEU A 109 27.97 37.15 4.87
C LEU A 109 27.99 38.37 3.95
N ARG A 110 26.80 38.92 3.72
CA ARG A 110 26.65 40.22 3.07
C ARG A 110 27.23 41.34 3.92
N GLY A 111 27.57 42.44 3.26
CA GLY A 111 28.23 43.58 3.88
C GLY A 111 29.73 43.37 4.13
N LYS A 112 30.33 44.34 4.80
CA LYS A 112 31.78 44.38 5.08
C LYS A 112 32.02 44.37 6.59
N SER A 113 33.06 43.66 7.00
CA SER A 113 33.62 43.67 8.35
C SER A 113 35.10 44.03 8.27
N GLY A 114 35.61 44.84 9.18
CA GLY A 114 36.99 45.32 9.17
C GLY A 114 37.40 45.98 10.49
N LEU A 115 38.55 46.67 10.51
CA LEU A 115 39.15 47.23 11.73
C LEU A 115 38.24 48.25 12.46
N LEU A 116 37.33 48.90 11.73
CA LEU A 116 36.34 49.85 12.25
C LEU A 116 34.99 49.18 12.61
N GLY A 117 34.96 47.84 12.64
CA GLY A 117 33.76 47.05 12.87
C GLY A 117 32.95 46.79 11.61
N ASP A 118 31.69 46.40 11.82
CA ASP A 118 30.77 46.03 10.75
C ASP A 118 30.08 47.23 10.11
N ASN A 119 29.79 47.15 8.82
CA ASN A 119 28.88 48.10 8.18
C ASN A 119 27.39 47.76 8.47
N LYS A 120 26.47 48.62 8.03
CA LYS A 120 25.03 48.46 8.28
C LYS A 120 24.48 47.14 7.73
N GLU A 121 24.86 46.77 6.49
CA GLU A 121 24.44 45.52 5.85
C GLU A 121 24.93 44.30 6.64
N ARG A 122 26.17 44.32 7.11
CA ARG A 122 26.75 43.22 7.89
C ARG A 122 26.09 43.08 9.27
N ARG A 123 25.72 44.18 9.93
CA ARG A 123 24.90 44.13 11.16
C ARG A 123 23.54 43.52 10.91
N GLN A 124 22.84 43.97 9.86
CA GLN A 124 21.53 43.45 9.49
C GLN A 124 21.57 41.94 9.17
N ALA A 125 22.61 41.47 8.46
CA ALA A 125 22.80 40.04 8.19
C ALA A 125 22.90 39.22 9.51
N ARG A 126 23.60 39.74 10.53
CA ARG A 126 23.67 39.09 11.85
C ARG A 126 22.35 39.15 12.60
N ASP A 127 21.62 40.26 12.55
CA ASP A 127 20.32 40.39 13.21
C ASP A 127 19.30 39.38 12.65
N ILE A 128 19.31 39.17 11.33
CA ILE A 128 18.42 38.23 10.63
C ILE A 128 18.79 36.76 10.94
N ALA A 129 20.03 36.46 11.31
CA ALA A 129 20.52 35.10 11.55
C ALA A 129 19.67 34.34 12.59
N ASN A 130 19.18 35.03 13.63
CA ASN A 130 18.30 34.43 14.63
C ASN A 130 16.95 34.01 14.04
N ALA A 131 16.40 34.80 13.11
CA ALA A 131 15.19 34.44 12.39
C ALA A 131 15.43 33.22 11.48
N VAL A 132 16.56 33.17 10.77
CA VAL A 132 16.95 31.99 9.98
C VAL A 132 17.03 30.75 10.88
N ALA A 133 17.72 30.84 12.01
CA ALA A 133 17.86 29.75 12.98
C ALA A 133 16.50 29.25 13.50
N ALA A 134 15.59 30.16 13.85
CA ALA A 134 14.24 29.80 14.29
C ALA A 134 13.45 29.06 13.20
N HIS A 135 13.54 29.52 11.95
CA HIS A 135 12.87 28.85 10.82
C HIS A 135 13.50 27.51 10.46
N ILE A 136 14.83 27.36 10.54
CA ILE A 136 15.48 26.05 10.42
C ILE A 136 14.91 25.09 11.47
N GLY A 137 14.83 25.51 12.73
CA GLY A 137 14.25 24.69 13.79
C GLY A 137 12.78 24.31 13.54
N HIS A 138 11.99 25.23 12.99
CA HIS A 138 10.60 24.96 12.62
C HIS A 138 10.50 23.92 11.49
N VAL A 139 11.21 24.13 10.38
CA VAL A 139 11.24 23.21 9.24
C VAL A 139 11.75 21.83 9.64
N SER A 140 12.77 21.77 10.49
CA SER A 140 13.33 20.51 11.00
C SER A 140 12.30 19.71 11.79
N LYS A 141 11.57 20.35 12.71
CA LYS A 141 10.48 19.70 13.45
C LYS A 141 9.34 19.24 12.55
N ALA A 142 9.01 20.01 11.52
CA ALA A 142 7.98 19.64 10.55
C ALA A 142 8.40 18.39 9.74
N TRP A 143 9.67 18.36 9.31
CA TRP A 143 10.29 17.21 8.66
C TRP A 143 10.27 15.96 9.54
N GLU A 144 10.78 16.05 10.77
CA GLU A 144 10.83 14.93 11.73
C GLU A 144 9.45 14.33 11.97
N ARG A 145 8.45 15.17 12.26
CA ARG A 145 7.07 14.72 12.46
C ARG A 145 6.49 14.04 11.23
N ARG A 146 6.75 14.58 10.03
CA ARG A 146 6.27 13.97 8.79
C ARG A 146 6.96 12.64 8.54
N LEU A 147 8.27 12.58 8.73
CA LEU A 147 9.06 11.36 8.55
C LEU A 147 8.59 10.25 9.50
N ASP A 148 8.33 10.57 10.77
CA ASP A 148 7.81 9.61 11.75
C ASP A 148 6.40 9.13 11.39
N ALA A 149 5.53 10.03 10.92
CA ALA A 149 4.21 9.64 10.42
C ALA A 149 4.29 8.71 9.20
N GLU A 150 5.21 8.97 8.27
CA GLU A 150 5.40 8.14 7.09
C GLU A 150 6.03 6.78 7.43
N ARG A 151 6.96 6.72 8.39
CA ARG A 151 7.48 5.46 8.93
C ARG A 151 6.36 4.63 9.54
N ALA A 152 5.55 5.23 10.41
CA ALA A 152 4.42 4.54 11.05
C ALA A 152 3.41 4.06 10.00
N SER A 153 3.09 4.90 9.01
CA SER A 153 2.17 4.55 7.93
C SER A 153 2.72 3.37 7.11
N GLU A 154 3.98 3.43 6.68
CA GLU A 154 4.60 2.37 5.88
C GLU A 154 4.69 1.05 6.67
N THR A 155 5.12 1.09 7.94
CA THR A 155 5.11 -0.09 8.83
C THR A 155 3.72 -0.69 8.94
N TRP A 156 2.70 0.14 9.20
CA TRP A 156 1.33 -0.33 9.33
C TRP A 156 0.80 -0.95 8.03
N GLN A 157 1.09 -0.36 6.87
CA GLN A 157 0.71 -0.92 5.58
C GLN A 157 1.32 -2.32 5.39
N ARG A 158 2.62 -2.46 5.69
CA ARG A 158 3.33 -3.73 5.55
C ARG A 158 2.77 -4.81 6.47
N GLU A 159 2.52 -4.45 7.73
CA GLU A 159 2.04 -5.39 8.75
C GLU A 159 0.57 -5.77 8.61
N LYS A 160 -0.29 -4.81 8.26
CA LYS A 160 -1.75 -4.97 8.33
C LYS A 160 -2.40 -5.22 6.98
N ARG A 161 -1.80 -4.78 5.88
CA ARG A 161 -2.39 -4.91 4.54
C ARG A 161 -1.56 -5.77 3.62
N ASP A 162 -0.25 -5.57 3.55
CA ASP A 162 0.59 -6.24 2.56
C ASP A 162 0.69 -7.76 2.74
N GLY A 163 0.66 -8.25 3.98
CA GLY A 163 0.57 -9.68 4.28
C GLY A 163 -0.79 -10.33 3.98
N VAL A 164 -1.82 -9.57 3.61
CA VAL A 164 -3.15 -10.12 3.31
C VAL A 164 -3.16 -10.69 1.90
N GLU A 165 -3.34 -12.00 1.78
CA GLU A 165 -3.67 -12.65 0.52
C GLU A 165 -5.17 -12.48 0.24
N VAL A 166 -5.53 -12.12 -0.99
CA VAL A 166 -6.92 -12.16 -1.45
C VAL A 166 -7.12 -13.50 -2.17
N PRO A 167 -7.99 -14.39 -1.65
CA PRO A 167 -8.22 -15.68 -2.28
C PRO A 167 -8.87 -15.52 -3.66
N GLY A 168 -8.66 -16.50 -4.53
CA GLY A 168 -9.42 -16.63 -5.77
C GLY A 168 -10.81 -17.22 -5.52
N LEU A 169 -11.72 -17.01 -6.47
CA LEU A 169 -12.95 -17.80 -6.56
C LEU A 169 -12.67 -19.12 -7.28
N THR A 170 -13.39 -20.18 -6.93
CA THR A 170 -13.41 -21.36 -7.81
C THR A 170 -14.09 -21.01 -9.13
N PRO A 171 -13.73 -21.69 -10.25
CA PRO A 171 -14.38 -21.44 -11.54
C PRO A 171 -15.91 -21.58 -11.45
N ARG A 172 -16.39 -22.58 -10.70
CA ARG A 172 -17.82 -22.82 -10.50
C ARG A 172 -18.49 -21.69 -9.73
N SER A 173 -17.89 -21.23 -8.63
CA SER A 173 -18.43 -20.09 -7.87
C SER A 173 -18.50 -18.84 -8.73
N PHE A 174 -17.45 -18.54 -9.50
CA PHE A 174 -17.41 -17.40 -10.41
C PHE A 174 -18.58 -17.41 -11.40
N GLU A 175 -18.82 -18.54 -12.08
CA GLU A 175 -19.93 -18.69 -13.04
C GLU A 175 -21.31 -18.47 -12.39
N LEU A 176 -21.50 -19.02 -11.18
CA LEU A 176 -22.77 -18.91 -10.47
C LEU A 176 -23.07 -17.45 -10.09
N ILE A 177 -22.10 -16.73 -9.52
CA ILE A 177 -22.33 -15.37 -9.03
C ILE A 177 -22.23 -14.30 -10.12
N ALA A 178 -21.53 -14.58 -11.24
CA ALA A 178 -21.48 -13.68 -12.40
C ALA A 178 -22.88 -13.39 -13.00
N GLN A 179 -23.84 -14.29 -12.81
CA GLN A 179 -25.23 -14.07 -13.22
C GLN A 179 -25.89 -12.93 -12.43
N VAL A 180 -25.51 -12.72 -11.16
CA VAL A 180 -26.03 -11.64 -10.32
C VAL A 180 -25.54 -10.27 -10.82
N GLU A 181 -24.30 -10.22 -11.32
CA GLU A 181 -23.73 -8.99 -11.88
C GLU A 181 -24.44 -8.57 -13.17
N LYS A 182 -24.73 -9.53 -14.06
CA LYS A 182 -25.42 -9.30 -15.33
C LYS A 182 -26.91 -9.03 -15.17
N ALA A 183 -27.51 -9.42 -14.05
CA ALA A 183 -28.95 -9.30 -13.82
C ALA A 183 -29.38 -7.86 -13.50
N ALA A 184 -30.55 -7.48 -14.03
CA ALA A 184 -31.24 -6.26 -13.63
C ALA A 184 -31.50 -6.24 -12.11
N ILE A 185 -31.53 -5.05 -11.52
CA ILE A 185 -31.56 -4.85 -10.06
C ILE A 185 -32.75 -5.58 -9.40
N ASP A 186 -33.92 -5.56 -10.04
CA ASP A 186 -35.13 -6.24 -9.55
C ASP A 186 -35.03 -7.78 -9.58
N LYS A 187 -34.14 -8.33 -10.42
CA LYS A 187 -33.89 -9.77 -10.56
C LYS A 187 -32.77 -10.29 -9.66
N GLN A 188 -31.96 -9.40 -9.08
CA GLN A 188 -30.84 -9.79 -8.23
C GLN A 188 -31.32 -10.50 -6.93
N GLY A 189 -32.39 -10.03 -6.30
CA GLY A 189 -32.95 -10.64 -5.09
C GLY A 189 -33.37 -12.12 -5.27
N PRO A 190 -34.23 -12.43 -6.26
CA PRO A 190 -34.59 -13.82 -6.57
C PRO A 190 -33.38 -14.72 -6.90
N LEU A 191 -32.37 -14.20 -7.59
CA LEU A 191 -31.13 -14.96 -7.86
C LEU A 191 -30.36 -15.28 -6.57
N ILE A 192 -30.30 -14.36 -5.61
CA ILE A 192 -29.72 -14.63 -4.29
C ILE A 192 -30.48 -15.75 -3.57
N ASP A 193 -31.83 -15.73 -3.61
CA ASP A 193 -32.63 -16.79 -3.00
C ASP A 193 -32.37 -18.16 -3.66
N GLN A 194 -32.27 -18.18 -5.00
CA GLN A 194 -31.91 -19.38 -5.75
C GLN A 194 -30.52 -19.91 -5.35
N LEU A 195 -29.51 -19.05 -5.27
CA LEU A 195 -28.17 -19.45 -4.84
C LEU A 195 -28.20 -20.05 -3.43
N ARG A 196 -28.94 -19.44 -2.50
CA ARG A 196 -29.10 -19.94 -1.12
C ARG A 196 -29.79 -21.29 -1.02
N SER A 197 -30.63 -21.63 -1.99
CA SER A 197 -31.37 -22.90 -2.02
C SER A 197 -30.49 -24.11 -2.37
N THR A 198 -29.34 -23.90 -3.01
CA THR A 198 -28.43 -24.96 -3.47
C THR A 198 -27.15 -25.02 -2.62
N PRO A 199 -26.55 -26.20 -2.39
CA PRO A 199 -25.25 -26.30 -1.73
C PRO A 199 -24.14 -25.51 -2.44
N GLU A 200 -24.07 -25.61 -3.76
CA GLU A 200 -23.05 -24.96 -4.59
C GLU A 200 -23.21 -23.44 -4.59
N GLY A 201 -24.45 -22.94 -4.64
CA GLY A 201 -24.72 -21.52 -4.54
C GLY A 201 -24.35 -20.94 -3.17
N ARG A 202 -24.61 -21.67 -2.07
CA ARG A 202 -24.16 -21.26 -0.73
C ARG A 202 -22.63 -21.19 -0.62
N ILE A 203 -21.92 -22.16 -1.20
CA ILE A 203 -20.44 -22.12 -1.27
C ILE A 203 -19.97 -20.89 -2.05
N ALA A 204 -20.61 -20.58 -3.18
CA ALA A 204 -20.25 -19.42 -4.00
C ALA A 204 -20.46 -18.08 -3.28
N LEU A 205 -21.54 -17.94 -2.50
CA LEU A 205 -21.79 -16.75 -1.68
C LEU A 205 -20.76 -16.59 -0.56
N GLU A 206 -20.39 -17.69 0.12
CA GLU A 206 -19.35 -17.66 1.15
C GLU A 206 -17.95 -17.39 0.58
N GLU A 207 -17.63 -17.90 -0.61
CA GLU A 207 -16.40 -17.51 -1.33
C GLU A 207 -16.40 -16.02 -1.69
N ALA A 208 -17.50 -15.51 -2.25
CA ALA A 208 -17.62 -14.09 -2.56
C ALA A 208 -17.42 -13.21 -1.31
N LYS A 209 -18.03 -13.59 -0.17
CA LYS A 209 -17.83 -12.91 1.11
C LYS A 209 -16.36 -12.91 1.55
N ARG A 210 -15.69 -14.06 1.53
CA ARG A 210 -14.27 -14.16 1.89
C ARG A 210 -13.38 -13.29 0.99
N VAL A 211 -13.67 -13.24 -0.31
CA VAL A 211 -12.94 -12.37 -1.25
C VAL A 211 -13.19 -10.89 -0.93
N ALA A 212 -14.45 -10.49 -0.69
CA ALA A 212 -14.79 -9.11 -0.35
C ALA A 212 -14.12 -8.63 0.95
N ASP A 213 -14.14 -9.48 1.98
CA ASP A 213 -13.50 -9.19 3.27
C ASP A 213 -11.98 -9.06 3.11
N ALA A 214 -11.35 -9.96 2.36
CA ALA A 214 -9.92 -9.90 2.08
C ALA A 214 -9.53 -8.67 1.23
N LEU A 215 -10.32 -8.30 0.21
CA LEU A 215 -10.13 -7.06 -0.55
C LEU A 215 -10.22 -5.83 0.35
N THR A 216 -11.20 -5.81 1.25
CA THR A 216 -11.38 -4.71 2.22
C THR A 216 -10.18 -4.60 3.16
N LEU A 217 -9.65 -5.72 3.67
CA LEU A 217 -8.43 -5.70 4.48
C LEU A 217 -7.21 -5.25 3.65
N ARG A 218 -7.09 -5.72 2.40
CA ARG A 218 -5.93 -5.49 1.53
C ARG A 218 -5.83 -4.05 1.03
N PHE A 219 -6.96 -3.47 0.65
CA PHE A 219 -7.04 -2.18 -0.05
C PHE A 219 -7.86 -1.13 0.70
N GLY A 220 -8.52 -1.50 1.80
CA GLY A 220 -9.47 -0.66 2.53
C GLY A 220 -10.90 -0.72 1.99
N HIS A 221 -11.11 -1.30 0.80
CA HIS A 221 -12.42 -1.39 0.14
C HIS A 221 -12.52 -2.68 -0.71
N SER A 222 -13.73 -3.22 -0.86
CA SER A 222 -14.06 -4.33 -1.77
C SER A 222 -14.45 -3.87 -3.17
N ASP A 223 -14.93 -2.63 -3.33
CA ASP A 223 -15.31 -2.07 -4.62
C ASP A 223 -14.07 -1.64 -5.43
N PRO A 224 -13.85 -2.22 -6.63
CA PRO A 224 -12.69 -1.90 -7.45
C PRO A 224 -12.59 -0.43 -7.84
N ARG A 225 -13.69 0.34 -7.88
CA ARG A 225 -13.64 1.79 -8.17
C ARG A 225 -12.82 2.56 -7.14
N ASN A 226 -12.73 2.05 -5.91
CA ASN A 226 -12.05 2.71 -4.79
C ASN A 226 -10.58 2.28 -4.63
N PHE A 227 -10.13 1.22 -5.30
CA PHE A 227 -8.74 0.75 -5.21
C PHE A 227 -8.04 0.52 -6.56
N SER A 228 -8.72 0.73 -7.69
CA SER A 228 -8.09 0.63 -9.03
C SER A 228 -6.82 1.47 -9.16
N PRO A 229 -6.76 2.73 -8.68
CA PRO A 229 -5.52 3.53 -8.74
C PRO A 229 -4.35 2.90 -7.97
N ASP A 230 -4.61 2.09 -6.94
CA ASP A 230 -3.58 1.44 -6.16
C ASP A 230 -3.03 0.18 -6.84
N LEU A 231 -3.85 -0.48 -7.68
CA LEU A 231 -3.37 -1.58 -8.53
C LEU A 231 -2.40 -1.08 -9.60
N GLU A 232 -2.66 0.09 -10.18
CA GLU A 232 -1.84 0.68 -11.24
C GLU A 232 -0.46 1.13 -10.73
N LYS A 233 -0.37 1.55 -9.46
CA LYS A 233 0.88 1.92 -8.79
C LYS A 233 1.76 0.71 -8.43
N ARG A 234 1.24 -0.51 -8.57
CA ARG A 234 1.87 -1.77 -8.16
C ARG A 234 2.24 -2.60 -9.39
N PRO A 235 3.49 -2.54 -9.89
CA PRO A 235 3.91 -3.22 -11.10
C PRO A 235 3.63 -4.73 -11.10
N GLU A 236 3.68 -5.36 -9.93
CA GLU A 236 3.42 -6.78 -9.71
C GLU A 236 1.94 -7.16 -9.93
N LEU A 237 1.00 -6.23 -9.69
CA LEU A 237 -0.44 -6.44 -9.88
C LEU A 237 -0.95 -5.89 -11.21
N ALA A 238 -0.22 -4.95 -11.84
CA ALA A 238 -0.64 -4.28 -13.06
C ALA A 238 -1.02 -5.26 -14.20
N LYS A 239 -0.28 -6.37 -14.34
CA LYS A 239 -0.55 -7.40 -15.36
C LYS A 239 -1.87 -8.15 -15.15
N GLN A 240 -2.37 -8.21 -13.91
CA GLN A 240 -3.60 -8.91 -13.53
C GLN A 240 -4.71 -7.94 -13.11
N ALA A 241 -4.50 -6.62 -13.25
CA ALA A 241 -5.41 -5.61 -12.75
C ALA A 241 -6.83 -5.74 -13.32
N GLU A 242 -6.99 -6.05 -14.61
CA GLU A 242 -8.30 -6.26 -15.20
C GLU A 242 -9.03 -7.49 -14.61
N THR A 243 -8.30 -8.59 -14.41
CA THR A 243 -8.86 -9.80 -13.77
C THR A 243 -9.30 -9.49 -12.34
N ILE A 244 -8.45 -8.82 -11.56
CA ILE A 244 -8.76 -8.40 -10.18
C ILE A 244 -10.00 -7.52 -10.16
N LYS A 245 -10.07 -6.51 -11.03
CA LYS A 245 -11.22 -5.60 -11.13
C LYS A 245 -12.49 -6.33 -11.54
N SER A 246 -12.42 -7.28 -12.47
CA SER A 246 -13.56 -8.08 -12.92
C SER A 246 -14.12 -8.95 -11.79
N VAL A 247 -13.26 -9.69 -11.09
CA VAL A 247 -13.67 -10.54 -9.98
C VAL A 247 -14.23 -9.68 -8.83
N ALA A 248 -13.54 -8.60 -8.47
CA ALA A 248 -13.99 -7.69 -7.42
C ALA A 248 -15.36 -7.06 -7.74
N ARG A 249 -15.63 -6.68 -8.99
CA ARG A 249 -16.94 -6.15 -9.41
C ARG A 249 -18.06 -7.16 -9.21
N ILE A 250 -17.85 -8.40 -9.65
CA ILE A 250 -18.83 -9.47 -9.51
C ILE A 250 -19.09 -9.73 -8.03
N VAL A 251 -18.02 -9.90 -7.24
CA VAL A 251 -18.09 -10.11 -5.80
C VAL A 251 -18.86 -8.98 -5.10
N GLU A 252 -18.49 -7.73 -5.35
CA GLU A 252 -19.13 -6.56 -4.76
C GLU A 252 -20.63 -6.53 -5.10
N ARG A 253 -20.98 -6.78 -6.37
CA ARG A 253 -22.38 -6.76 -6.81
C ARG A 253 -23.20 -7.87 -6.14
N THR A 254 -22.63 -9.06 -6.00
CA THR A 254 -23.25 -10.16 -5.27
C THR A 254 -23.45 -9.82 -3.80
N ARG A 255 -22.43 -9.25 -3.13
CA ARG A 255 -22.52 -8.85 -1.72
C ARG A 255 -23.57 -7.77 -1.49
N MET A 256 -23.65 -6.78 -2.37
CA MET A 256 -24.69 -5.74 -2.28
C MET A 256 -26.09 -6.31 -2.50
N ALA A 257 -26.25 -7.26 -3.43
CA ALA A 257 -27.53 -7.94 -3.64
C ALA A 257 -27.95 -8.76 -2.41
N GLU A 258 -27.02 -9.50 -1.78
CA GLU A 258 -27.28 -10.25 -0.55
C GLU A 258 -27.71 -9.34 0.60
N LEU A 259 -26.97 -8.26 0.86
CA LEU A 259 -27.28 -7.32 1.95
C LEU A 259 -28.64 -6.64 1.72
N THR A 260 -28.93 -6.25 0.47
CA THR A 260 -30.22 -5.66 0.10
C THR A 260 -31.36 -6.66 0.31
N ARG A 261 -31.16 -7.92 -0.07
CA ARG A 261 -32.15 -8.99 0.12
C ARG A 261 -32.40 -9.24 1.61
N ASP A 262 -31.35 -9.33 2.42
CA ASP A 262 -31.45 -9.53 3.87
C ASP A 262 -32.17 -8.38 4.56
N HIS A 263 -31.86 -7.13 4.17
CA HIS A 263 -32.55 -5.95 4.68
C HIS A 263 -34.04 -5.99 4.31
N THR A 264 -34.37 -6.33 3.05
CA THR A 264 -35.76 -6.46 2.60
C THR A 264 -36.54 -7.51 3.38
N LEU A 265 -35.94 -8.69 3.60
CA LEU A 265 -36.55 -9.77 4.39
C LEU A 265 -36.77 -9.37 5.85
N LYS A 266 -35.80 -8.68 6.47
CA LYS A 266 -35.94 -8.15 7.83
C LYS A 266 -37.11 -7.15 7.95
N HIS A 267 -37.26 -6.25 6.98
CA HIS A 267 -38.38 -5.29 6.95
C HIS A 267 -39.74 -5.96 6.74
N GLN A 268 -39.81 -7.00 5.92
CA GLN A 268 -41.03 -7.77 5.74
C GLN A 268 -41.44 -8.48 7.05
N LEU A 269 -40.47 -9.08 7.75
CA LEU A 269 -40.69 -9.74 9.04
C LEU A 269 -41.10 -8.76 10.15
N SER A 270 -40.53 -7.55 10.19
CA SER A 270 -40.91 -6.55 11.19
C SER A 270 -42.33 -6.02 10.94
N ARG A 271 -42.72 -5.83 9.67
CA ARG A 271 -44.07 -5.40 9.29
C ARG A 271 -45.14 -6.45 9.66
N THR A 272 -44.87 -7.73 9.42
CA THR A 272 -45.83 -8.80 9.77
C THR A 272 -45.97 -8.99 11.28
N LYS A 273 -44.88 -8.81 12.04
CA LYS A 273 -44.93 -8.81 13.52
C LYS A 273 -45.66 -7.58 14.09
N GLY A 274 -45.48 -6.40 13.50
CA GLY A 274 -46.18 -5.18 13.92
C GLY A 274 -47.69 -5.20 13.68
N LEU A 275 -48.14 -5.89 12.62
CA LEU A 275 -49.56 -6.12 12.33
C LEU A 275 -50.19 -7.25 13.18
N GLY A 276 -49.37 -8.08 13.82
CA GLY A 276 -49.82 -9.18 14.68
C GLY A 276 -50.07 -8.79 16.15
N LEU A 277 -49.72 -7.57 16.56
CA LEU A 277 -49.90 -7.03 17.93
C LEU A 277 -51.07 -6.03 18.01
N SER A 278 -51.90 -5.95 16.97
CA SER A 278 -53.09 -5.09 16.89
C SER A 278 -54.38 -5.90 17.10
N ARG A 279 -54.46 -6.69 18.18
CA ARG A 279 -55.70 -7.34 18.65
C ARG A 279 -55.84 -7.21 20.15
#